data_AF-A0A838NUA5-F1
#
_entry.id   AF-A0A838NUA5-F1
#
_cell.length_a   1.000
_cell.length_b   1.000
_cell.length_c   1.000
_cell.angle_alpha   90.00
_cell.angle_beta   90.00
_cell.angle_gamma   90.00
#
_symmetry.space_group_name_H-M   'P 1'
#
loop_
_entity.id
_entity.type
_entity.pdbx_description
1 polymer ?
#
loop_
_entity_poly.entity_id
_entity_poly.type
_entity_poly.pdbx_seq_one_letter_code
_entity_poly.pdbx_strand_id
1 'polypeptide(L)'
;RTLAAKDSVTDAEKLAAYDSFIANAGTYEVADSTLTIHPVVARSPNFMSGGSDKYHFRVSGDTLWLSNTGAGFRTMIGGQLVTPPGAQNATMLVLVRQK
;
A
#
# COMPACT_ATOMS: atom_id res chain seq x y z
N ARG A 1 20.31 -28.79 5.70
CA ARG A 1 19.68 -27.52 5.26
C ARG A 1 18.39 -27.37 6.04
N THR A 2 18.46 -26.74 7.22
CA THR A 2 17.32 -26.65 8.14
C THR A 2 16.47 -25.46 7.71
N LEU A 3 15.29 -25.73 7.18
CA LEU A 3 14.27 -24.70 6.96
C LEU A 3 13.90 -24.12 8.33
N ALA A 4 13.67 -22.81 8.38
CA ALA A 4 13.58 -21.95 9.58
C ALA A 4 13.10 -22.64 10.88
N ALA A 5 13.76 -22.30 12.00
CA ALA A 5 13.31 -22.69 13.33
C ALA A 5 11.82 -22.35 13.50
N LYS A 6 11.05 -23.27 14.06
CA LYS A 6 9.61 -23.07 14.31
C LYS A 6 9.45 -21.85 15.21
N ASP A 7 8.88 -20.78 14.66
CA ASP A 7 8.55 -19.57 15.42
C ASP A 7 7.76 -19.96 16.68
N SER A 8 8.22 -19.56 17.86
CA SER A 8 7.53 -19.76 19.14
C SER A 8 6.32 -18.85 19.32
N VAL A 9 5.88 -18.21 18.24
CA VAL A 9 4.80 -17.22 18.20
C VAL A 9 3.47 -17.96 18.22
N THR A 10 2.61 -17.59 19.16
CA THR A 10 1.25 -18.11 19.29
C THR A 10 0.37 -17.68 18.12
N ASP A 11 -0.74 -18.37 17.88
CA ASP A 11 -1.66 -18.00 16.81
C ASP A 11 -2.31 -16.63 17.04
N ALA A 12 -2.53 -16.24 18.31
CA ALA A 12 -3.01 -14.92 18.66
C ALA A 12 -2.00 -13.82 18.29
N GLU A 13 -0.71 -14.03 18.54
CA GLU A 13 0.35 -13.10 18.17
C GLU A 13 0.52 -13.01 16.65
N LYS A 14 0.41 -14.14 15.93
CA LYS A 14 0.42 -14.12 14.45
C LYS A 14 -0.75 -13.34 13.87
N LEU A 15 -1.95 -13.53 14.42
CA LEU A 15 -3.15 -12.82 13.96
C LEU A 15 -3.01 -11.31 14.21
N ALA A 16 -2.57 -10.93 15.41
CA ALA A 16 -2.35 -9.53 15.76
C ALA A 16 -1.30 -8.87 14.83
N ALA A 17 -0.20 -9.57 14.53
CA ALA A 17 0.80 -9.08 13.60
C ALA A 17 0.23 -8.96 12.17
N TYR A 18 -0.54 -9.95 11.72
CA TYR A 18 -1.16 -9.96 10.40
C TYR A 18 -2.14 -8.80 10.19
N ASP A 19 -2.93 -8.45 11.21
CA ASP A 19 -3.88 -7.36 11.10
C ASP A 19 -3.21 -6.00 10.87
N SER A 20 -2.06 -5.78 11.50
CA SER A 20 -1.26 -4.56 11.34
C SER A 20 -0.46 -4.50 10.03
N PHE A 21 -0.23 -5.65 9.39
CA PHE A 21 0.63 -5.74 8.22
C PHE A 21 -0.14 -5.44 6.92
N ILE A 22 0.38 -4.46 6.18
CA ILE A 22 -0.08 -4.10 4.84
C ILE A 22 1.14 -4.08 3.94
N ALA A 23 1.17 -4.97 2.95
CA ALA A 23 2.17 -4.97 1.89
C ALA A 23 1.51 -5.28 0.56
N ASN A 24 1.91 -4.53 -0.46
CA ASN A 24 1.48 -4.71 -1.84
C ASN A 24 2.71 -4.72 -2.74
N ALA A 25 2.66 -5.47 -3.82
CA ALA A 25 3.69 -5.52 -4.85
C ALA A 25 3.04 -5.36 -6.22
N GLY A 26 3.75 -4.74 -7.15
CA GLY A 26 3.25 -4.50 -8.49
C GLY A 26 4.13 -3.51 -9.25
N THR A 27 3.52 -2.78 -10.16
CA THR A 27 4.19 -1.74 -10.94
C THR A 27 3.77 -0.36 -10.44
N TYR A 28 4.49 0.65 -10.92
CA TYR A 28 4.15 2.04 -10.66
C TYR A 28 4.51 2.90 -11.87
N GLU A 29 3.84 4.03 -11.97
CA GLU A 29 4.10 5.07 -12.95
C GLU A 29 4.32 6.39 -12.21
N VAL A 30 5.25 7.20 -12.71
CA VAL A 30 5.51 8.54 -12.21
C VAL A 30 5.31 9.53 -13.36
N ALA A 31 4.46 10.52 -13.13
CA ALA A 31 4.27 11.66 -14.01
C ALA A 31 4.24 12.93 -13.15
N ASP A 32 5.09 13.90 -13.49
CA ASP A 32 5.30 15.12 -12.70
C ASP A 32 5.57 14.82 -11.22
N SER A 33 4.71 15.34 -10.33
CA SER A 33 4.73 15.12 -8.88
C SER A 33 3.71 14.08 -8.43
N THR A 34 3.26 13.20 -9.34
CA THR A 34 2.27 12.17 -9.07
C THR A 34 2.84 10.77 -9.29
N LEU A 35 2.77 9.95 -8.25
CA LEU A 35 3.02 8.52 -8.26
C LEU A 35 1.69 7.80 -8.35
N THR A 36 1.52 6.94 -9.37
CA THR A 36 0.39 6.00 -9.45
C THR A 36 0.92 4.59 -9.26
N ILE A 37 0.35 3.83 -8.31
CA ILE A 37 0.71 2.43 -8.07
C ILE A 37 -0.36 1.50 -8.65
N HIS A 38 0.11 0.38 -9.21
CA HIS A 38 -0.70 -0.66 -9.82
C HIS A 38 -0.37 -2.01 -9.17
N PRO A 39 -1.12 -2.42 -8.13
CA PRO A 39 -0.87 -3.68 -7.44
C PRO A 39 -1.11 -4.88 -8.36
N VAL A 40 -0.17 -5.83 -8.33
CA VAL A 40 -0.32 -7.18 -8.88
C VAL A 40 -0.61 -8.17 -7.76
N VAL A 41 0.00 -7.97 -6.59
CA VAL A 41 -0.23 -8.73 -5.36
C VAL A 41 -0.55 -7.77 -4.24
N ALA A 42 -1.69 -7.97 -3.57
CA ALA A 42 -2.16 -7.15 -2.47
C ALA A 42 -3.01 -7.96 -1.49
N ARG A 43 -3.17 -7.47 -0.26
CA ARG A 43 -4.07 -8.08 0.74
C ARG A 43 -5.53 -8.08 0.27
N SER A 44 -5.94 -7.07 -0.50
CA SER A 44 -7.29 -6.94 -1.04
C SER A 44 -7.40 -7.49 -2.47
N PRO A 45 -8.22 -8.53 -2.73
CA PRO A 45 -8.46 -9.03 -4.08
C PRO A 45 -9.05 -7.98 -5.03
N ASN A 46 -9.90 -7.10 -4.50
CA ASN A 46 -10.48 -6.00 -5.27
C ASN A 46 -9.42 -5.00 -5.73
N PHE A 47 -8.33 -4.86 -4.96
CA PHE A 47 -7.20 -4.00 -5.33
C PHE A 47 -6.33 -4.68 -6.39
N MET A 48 -6.10 -6.00 -6.30
CA MET A 48 -5.40 -6.79 -7.33
C MET A 48 -6.11 -6.81 -8.69
N SER A 49 -7.44 -6.65 -8.69
CA SER A 49 -8.27 -6.80 -9.89
C SER A 49 -8.27 -5.56 -10.81
N GLY A 50 -7.15 -4.83 -10.90
CA GLY A 50 -7.07 -3.57 -11.67
C GLY A 50 -7.35 -2.32 -10.85
N GLY A 51 -7.21 -2.41 -9.52
CA GLY A 51 -7.18 -1.24 -8.66
C GLY A 51 -5.95 -0.37 -8.88
N SER A 52 -5.98 0.84 -8.32
CA SER A 52 -4.85 1.77 -8.37
C SER A 52 -4.86 2.69 -7.16
N ASP A 53 -3.72 3.25 -6.81
CA ASP A 53 -3.65 4.31 -5.81
C ASP A 53 -2.73 5.44 -6.27
N LYS A 54 -3.10 6.68 -5.95
CA LYS A 54 -2.42 7.88 -6.46
C LYS A 54 -1.90 8.74 -5.32
N TYR A 55 -0.63 9.09 -5.37
CA TYR A 55 0.03 9.95 -4.39
C TYR A 55 0.60 11.17 -5.09
N HIS A 56 0.37 12.35 -4.53
CA HIS A 56 1.26 13.47 -4.76
C HIS A 56 2.52 13.29 -3.93
N PHE A 57 3.68 13.43 -4.53
CA PHE A 57 4.94 13.30 -3.83
C PHE A 57 5.78 14.56 -3.87
N ARG A 58 6.58 14.73 -2.83
CA ARG A 58 7.62 15.76 -2.74
C ARG A 58 8.89 15.13 -2.22
N VAL A 59 10.01 15.33 -2.91
CA VAL A 59 11.34 14.93 -2.45
C VAL A 59 12.10 16.16 -1.97
N SER A 60 12.75 16.06 -0.81
CA SER A 60 13.61 17.11 -0.25
C SER A 60 14.79 16.46 0.46
N GLY A 61 15.98 16.55 -0.12
CA GLY A 61 17.17 15.85 0.37
C GLY A 61 16.93 14.33 0.39
N ASP A 62 17.10 13.73 1.56
CA ASP A 62 16.92 12.28 1.78
C ASP A 62 15.47 11.89 2.16
N THR A 63 14.53 12.85 2.10
CA THR A 63 13.15 12.63 2.54
C THR A 63 12.17 12.67 1.38
N LEU A 64 11.38 11.60 1.24
CA LEU A 64 10.21 11.50 0.38
C LEU A 64 8.94 11.68 1.22
N TRP A 65 8.10 12.60 0.79
CA TRP A 65 6.77 12.85 1.33
C TRP A 65 5.73 12.36 0.33
N LEU A 66 4.78 11.54 0.77
CA LEU A 66 3.63 11.10 -0.02
C LEU A 66 2.33 11.59 0.61
N SER A 67 1.49 12.21 -0.21
CA SER A 67 0.17 12.72 0.16
C SER A 67 -0.87 12.11 -0.77
N ASN A 68 -1.91 11.51 -0.22
CA ASN A 68 -3.04 10.97 -0.97
C ASN A 68 -4.32 11.64 -0.46
N THR A 69 -5.15 12.11 -1.38
CA THR A 69 -6.55 12.40 -1.05
C THR A 69 -7.27 11.08 -1.24
N GLY A 70 -8.13 10.63 -0.32
CA GLY A 70 -8.68 9.25 -0.36
C GLY A 70 -9.37 8.88 -1.69
N ALA A 71 -9.71 9.89 -2.50
CA ALA A 71 -10.12 9.77 -3.89
C ALA A 71 -9.13 9.07 -4.84
N GLY A 72 -7.82 9.11 -4.55
CA GLY A 72 -6.77 8.47 -5.33
C GLY A 72 -6.82 6.94 -5.26
N PHE A 73 -7.36 6.39 -4.18
CA PHE A 73 -7.52 4.96 -4.01
C PHE A 73 -8.74 4.44 -4.77
N ARG A 74 -8.48 3.46 -5.64
CA ARG A 74 -9.46 2.88 -6.56
C ARG A 74 -9.39 1.36 -6.48
N THR A 75 -10.54 0.70 -6.42
CA THR A 75 -10.66 -0.75 -6.31
C THR A 75 -11.83 -1.25 -7.14
N MET A 76 -11.81 -2.52 -7.55
CA MET A 76 -12.93 -3.10 -8.28
C MET A 76 -14.02 -3.59 -7.34
N ILE A 77 -15.25 -3.12 -7.54
CA ILE A 77 -16.45 -3.62 -6.86
C ILE A 77 -17.53 -3.82 -7.91
N GLY A 78 -18.10 -5.03 -7.99
CA GLY A 78 -19.18 -5.33 -8.95
C GLY A 78 -18.77 -5.11 -10.42
N GLY A 79 -17.49 -5.28 -10.77
CA GLY A 79 -16.98 -5.03 -12.11
C GLY A 79 -16.72 -3.57 -12.47
N GLN A 80 -16.86 -2.64 -11.51
CA GLN A 80 -16.59 -1.21 -11.70
C GLN A 80 -15.45 -0.73 -10.81
N LEU A 81 -14.63 0.17 -11.35
CA LEU A 81 -13.57 0.82 -10.59
C LEU A 81 -14.15 1.96 -9.76
N VAL A 82 -14.13 1.79 -8.44
CA VAL A 82 -14.76 2.70 -7.48
C VAL A 82 -13.77 3.16 -6.41
N THR A 83 -14.09 4.27 -5.76
CA THR A 83 -13.39 4.75 -4.56
C THR A 83 -14.18 4.22 -3.39
N PRO A 84 -13.59 3.36 -2.54
CA PRO A 84 -14.33 2.76 -1.45
C PRO A 84 -14.87 3.81 -0.47
N PRO A 85 -16.06 3.58 0.10
CA PRO A 85 -16.53 4.36 1.24
C PRO A 85 -15.50 4.31 2.38
N GLY A 86 -15.15 5.47 2.94
CA GLY A 86 -14.15 5.55 4.01
C GLY A 86 -12.69 5.44 3.55
N ALA A 87 -12.41 5.54 2.25
CA ALA A 87 -11.06 5.79 1.76
C ALA A 87 -10.52 7.05 2.44
N GLN A 88 -9.59 6.86 3.36
CA GLN A 88 -9.14 7.93 4.25
C GLN A 88 -8.38 8.99 3.44
N ASN A 89 -8.62 10.27 3.73
CA ASN A 89 -7.70 11.31 3.32
C ASN A 89 -6.36 11.06 4.03
N ALA A 90 -5.29 10.90 3.27
CA ALA A 90 -4.13 10.20 3.77
C ALA A 90 -3.33 11.01 4.78
N THR A 91 -3.01 10.31 5.86
CA THR A 91 -1.72 10.26 6.52
C THR A 91 -0.57 10.63 5.58
N MET A 92 0.17 11.66 5.96
CA MET A 92 1.41 12.03 5.31
C MET A 92 2.46 10.94 5.59
N LEU A 93 2.79 10.14 4.57
CA LEU A 93 3.86 9.14 4.69
C LEU A 93 5.20 9.82 4.46
N VAL A 94 6.12 9.62 5.40
CA VAL A 94 7.47 10.20 5.36
C VAL A 94 8.45 9.05 5.32
N LEU A 95 9.20 8.98 4.22
CA LEU A 95 10.27 8.00 4.05
C LEU A 95 11.59 8.75 4.06
N VAL A 96 12.48 8.37 4.96
CA VAL A 96 13.85 8.87 5.02
C VAL A 96 14.79 7.78 4.56
N ARG A 97 15.60 8.06 3.53
CA ARG A 97 16.63 7.13 3.04
C ARG A 97 17.54 6.75 4.23
N GLN A 98 17.59 5.46 4.52
CA GLN A 98 18.54 4.93 5.50
C GLN A 98 19.94 4.92 4.85
N LYS A 99 20.97 5.31 5.63
CA LYS A 99 22.36 5.37 5.18
C LYS A 99 23.00 3.98 5.12
#